data_AF-X0U446-F1
#
_entry.id   AF-X0U446-F1
#
_cell.length_a   1.000
_cell.length_b   1.000
_cell.length_c   1.000
_cell.angle_alpha   90.00
_cell.angle_beta   90.00
_cell.angle_gamma   90.00
#
_symmetry.space_group_name_H-M   'P 1'
#
loop_
_entity.id
_entity.type
_entity.pdbx_description
1 polymer ?
#
loop_
_entity_poly.entity_id
_entity_poly.type
_entity_poly.pdbx_seq_one_letter_code
_entity_poly.pdbx_strand_id
1 'polypeptide(L)'
;MLDMGEPVRIMDLARDMIRLSGRTEGWDESIEITGLRPGEKLHEELVLPEEDAFETRVDIVRVLRNDDLCGVPPEIESLIAQLWKDVGTLDETDLRRWLSAVPGVGIPGGELGPRGPTPSGR
;
A
#
# COMPACT_ATOMS: atom_id res chain seq x y z
N MET A 1 10.37 -6.28 -6.88
CA MET A 1 9.92 -4.99 -7.43
C MET A 1 10.61 -4.72 -8.75
N LEU A 2 9.91 -4.14 -9.73
CA LEU A 2 10.50 -3.70 -10.98
C LEU A 2 10.93 -2.23 -10.87
N ASP A 3 12.09 -1.90 -11.42
CA ASP A 3 12.50 -0.52 -11.63
C ASP A 3 11.71 0.06 -12.81
N MET A 4 10.82 1.01 -12.51
CA MET A 4 9.93 1.62 -13.50
C MET A 4 10.55 2.89 -14.13
N GLY A 5 11.79 3.22 -13.76
CA GLY A 5 12.45 4.45 -14.21
C GLY A 5 11.79 5.71 -13.63
N GLU A 6 11.82 6.78 -14.40
CA GLU A 6 11.32 8.09 -13.97
C GLU A 6 9.77 8.13 -13.92
N PRO A 7 9.18 8.71 -12.85
CA PRO A 7 7.74 8.90 -12.77
C PRO A 7 7.17 9.69 -13.95
N VAL A 8 6.09 9.19 -14.53
CA VAL A 8 5.41 9.84 -15.66
C VAL A 8 4.19 10.61 -15.17
N ARG A 9 4.05 11.88 -15.57
CA ARG A 9 2.86 12.68 -15.25
C ARG A 9 1.66 12.18 -16.04
N ILE A 10 0.53 11.95 -15.37
CA ILE A 10 -0.71 11.46 -16.01
C ILE A 10 -1.18 12.35 -17.16
N MET A 11 -0.96 13.68 -17.05
CA MET A 11 -1.30 14.63 -18.10
C MET A 11 -0.47 14.39 -19.36
N ASP A 12 0.85 14.15 -19.23
CA ASP A 12 1.71 13.92 -20.38
C ASP A 12 1.38 12.58 -21.05
N LEU A 13 1.11 11.55 -20.24
CA LEU A 13 0.63 10.25 -20.73
C LEU A 13 -0.65 10.40 -21.57
N ALA A 14 -1.65 11.14 -21.08
CA ALA A 14 -2.90 11.36 -21.81
C ALA A 14 -2.67 12.04 -23.17
N ARG A 15 -1.79 13.05 -23.21
CA ARG A 15 -1.40 13.73 -24.46
C ARG A 15 -0.72 12.78 -25.44
N ASP A 16 0.18 11.95 -24.94
CA ASP A 16 0.91 10.99 -25.78
C ASP A 16 -0.04 9.91 -26.32
N MET A 17 -1.01 9.44 -25.52
CA MET A 17 -2.05 8.53 -26.01
C MET A 17 -2.88 9.14 -27.15
N ILE A 18 -3.26 10.41 -27.05
CA ILE A 18 -4.01 11.11 -28.11
C ILE A 18 -3.15 11.24 -29.37
N ARG A 19 -1.89 11.67 -29.23
CA ARG A 19 -0.95 11.79 -30.36
C ARG A 19 -0.74 10.46 -31.08
N LEU A 20 -0.53 9.38 -30.31
CA LEU A 20 -0.35 8.03 -30.84
C LEU A 20 -1.61 7.49 -31.53
N SER A 21 -2.79 8.01 -31.20
CA SER A 21 -4.05 7.69 -31.89
C SER A 21 -4.20 8.36 -33.27
N GLY A 22 -3.21 9.15 -33.71
CA GLY A 22 -3.22 9.85 -35.00
C GLY A 22 -3.93 11.21 -34.98
N ARG A 23 -4.21 11.76 -33.80
CA ARG A 23 -4.78 13.10 -33.64
C ARG A 23 -3.70 14.09 -33.18
N THR A 24 -3.42 15.09 -34.02
CA THR A 24 -2.36 16.08 -33.78
C THR A 24 -2.85 17.50 -33.51
N GLU A 25 -4.11 17.82 -33.85
CA GLU A 25 -4.70 19.16 -33.70
C GLU A 25 -5.92 19.16 -32.76
N GLY A 26 -6.12 20.24 -32.00
CA GLY A 26 -7.28 20.42 -31.11
C GLY A 26 -7.38 19.46 -29.93
N TRP A 27 -6.29 18.77 -29.57
CA TRP A 27 -6.33 17.69 -28.58
C TRP A 27 -6.47 18.17 -27.13
N ASP A 28 -6.02 19.39 -26.78
CA ASP A 28 -6.21 19.94 -25.43
C ASP A 28 -7.71 20.03 -25.08
N GLU A 29 -8.57 20.30 -26.07
CA GLU A 29 -10.02 20.38 -25.91
C GLU A 29 -10.68 19.00 -25.70
N SER A 30 -9.95 17.92 -25.97
CA SER A 30 -10.44 16.53 -25.80
C SER A 30 -10.15 15.95 -24.41
N ILE A 31 -9.42 16.67 -23.55
CA ILE A 31 -9.07 16.24 -22.20
C ILE A 31 -9.99 16.93 -21.19
N GLU A 32 -10.85 16.14 -20.53
CA GLU A 32 -11.67 16.61 -19.42
C GLU A 32 -11.08 16.14 -18.08
N ILE A 33 -10.82 17.09 -17.17
CA ILE A 33 -10.32 16.79 -15.82
C ILE A 33 -11.53 16.54 -14.91
N THR A 34 -11.75 15.26 -14.58
CA THR A 34 -12.88 14.84 -13.73
C THR A 34 -12.55 14.86 -12.23
N GLY A 35 -11.31 15.14 -11.86
CA GLY A 35 -10.82 15.08 -10.47
C GLY A 35 -10.46 13.66 -10.04
N LEU A 36 -10.11 13.52 -8.75
CA LEU A 36 -9.77 12.23 -8.15
C LEU A 36 -11.03 11.46 -7.76
N ARG A 37 -11.05 10.16 -8.01
CA ARG A 37 -12.07 9.26 -7.47
C ARG A 37 -11.74 8.91 -6.01
N PRO A 38 -12.76 8.59 -5.19
CA PRO A 38 -12.52 8.19 -3.80
C PRO A 38 -11.54 7.01 -3.72
N GLY A 39 -10.45 7.19 -2.96
CA GLY A 39 -9.40 6.18 -2.79
C GLY A 39 -8.25 6.25 -3.79
N GLU A 40 -8.28 7.14 -4.78
CA GLU A 40 -7.15 7.35 -5.69
C GLU A 40 -6.03 8.16 -5.02
N LYS A 41 -4.77 7.82 -5.35
CA LYS A 41 -3.58 8.55 -4.93
C LYS A 41 -3.07 9.46 -6.04
N LEU A 42 -2.42 10.56 -5.67
CA LEU A 42 -1.78 11.48 -6.62
C LEU A 42 -0.40 10.99 -7.10
N HIS A 43 0.25 10.15 -6.31
CA HIS A 43 1.54 9.55 -6.60
C HIS A 43 1.59 8.13 -6.05
N GLU A 44 2.39 7.29 -6.71
CA GLU A 44 2.70 5.96 -6.23
C GLU A 44 4.06 5.95 -5.54
N GLU A 45 4.18 5.10 -4.53
CA GLU A 45 5.42 4.80 -3.84
C GLU A 45 5.74 3.32 -4.10
N LEU A 46 6.87 3.02 -4.74
CA LEU A 46 7.24 1.64 -5.06
C LEU A 46 7.88 0.91 -3.87
N VAL A 47 8.50 1.68 -2.96
CA VAL A 47 9.16 1.19 -1.74
C VAL A 47 8.74 2.10 -0.60
N LEU A 48 8.26 1.52 0.50
CA LEU A 48 7.95 2.27 1.71
C LEU A 48 9.24 2.63 2.48
N PRO A 49 9.25 3.69 3.31
CA PRO A 49 10.41 4.07 4.09
C PRO A 49 10.96 2.96 5.02
N GLU A 50 10.09 2.05 5.45
CA GLU A 50 10.41 0.92 6.31
C GLU A 50 10.85 -0.34 5.54
N GLU A 51 10.88 -0.30 4.20
CA GLU A 51 11.25 -1.43 3.36
C GLU A 51 12.63 -1.25 2.73
N ASP A 52 13.48 -2.27 2.83
CA ASP A 52 14.79 -2.29 2.17
C ASP A 52 14.72 -2.98 0.80
N ALA A 53 15.13 -2.24 -0.24
CA ALA A 53 15.22 -2.74 -1.61
C ALA A 53 16.68 -3.04 -2.01
N PHE A 54 16.94 -4.28 -2.39
CA PHE A 54 18.26 -4.77 -2.79
C PHE A 54 18.35 -5.02 -4.30
N GLU A 55 19.52 -4.74 -4.87
CA GLU A 55 19.80 -5.03 -6.27
C GLU A 55 19.87 -6.53 -6.55
N THR A 56 19.52 -6.92 -7.78
CA THR A 56 19.69 -8.28 -8.28
C THR A 56 20.66 -8.32 -9.45
N ARG A 57 20.88 -9.50 -10.03
CA ARG A 57 21.69 -9.65 -11.26
C ARG A 57 21.02 -9.05 -12.50
N VAL A 58 19.73 -8.71 -12.42
CA VAL A 58 18.98 -8.09 -13.51
C VAL A 58 18.68 -6.67 -13.11
N ASP A 59 19.19 -5.70 -13.87
CA ASP A 59 19.20 -4.28 -13.49
C ASP A 59 17.80 -3.72 -13.20
N ILE A 60 16.77 -4.18 -13.93
CA ILE A 60 15.39 -3.72 -13.76
C ILE A 60 14.64 -4.41 -12.59
N VAL A 61 15.30 -5.34 -11.87
CA VAL A 61 14.66 -6.12 -10.81
C VAL A 61 15.34 -5.87 -9.48
N ARG A 62 14.55 -5.44 -8.49
CA ARG A 62 14.96 -5.30 -7.09
C ARG A 62 14.22 -6.30 -6.21
N VAL A 63 14.88 -6.79 -5.17
CA VAL A 63 14.28 -7.65 -4.14
C VAL A 63 14.01 -6.81 -2.91
N LEU A 64 12.74 -6.74 -2.51
CA LEU A 64 12.36 -6.20 -1.21
C LEU A 64 12.55 -7.33 -0.19
N ARG A 65 13.36 -7.10 0.84
CA ARG A 65 13.36 -8.01 1.99
C ARG A 65 12.50 -7.41 3.07
N ASN A 66 11.60 -8.23 3.56
CA ASN A 66 10.85 -7.93 4.75
C ASN A 66 11.44 -8.81 5.86
N ASP A 67 12.60 -8.41 6.38
CA ASP A 67 13.30 -9.18 7.41
C ASP A 67 12.44 -9.28 8.69
N ASP A 68 11.49 -8.35 8.87
CA ASP A 68 10.50 -8.33 9.96
C ASP A 68 9.35 -9.34 9.79
N LEU A 69 9.16 -9.95 8.60
CA LEU A 69 8.17 -11.02 8.40
C LEU A 69 8.74 -12.43 8.63
N CYS A 70 10.00 -12.55 9.05
CA CYS A 70 10.54 -13.83 9.50
C CYS A 70 10.05 -14.14 10.93
N GLY A 71 8.78 -14.53 11.03
CA GLY A 71 8.12 -14.86 12.29
C GLY A 71 6.91 -13.97 12.55
N VAL A 72 5.95 -14.49 13.31
CA VAL A 72 4.89 -13.68 13.88
C VAL A 72 5.51 -12.95 15.09
N PRO A 73 5.41 -11.61 15.19
CA PRO A 73 5.89 -10.91 16.38
C PRO A 73 5.33 -11.58 17.64
N PRO A 74 6.13 -11.80 18.71
CA PRO A 74 5.66 -12.48 19.92
C PRO A 74 4.39 -11.85 20.52
N GLU A 75 4.21 -10.55 20.32
CA GLU A 75 3.01 -9.80 20.70
C GLU A 75 1.77 -10.31 19.95
N ILE A 76 1.89 -10.57 18.65
CA ILE A 76 0.81 -11.13 17.84
C ILE A 76 0.57 -12.60 18.19
N GLU A 77 1.61 -13.40 18.46
CA GLU A 77 1.43 -14.78 18.91
C GLU A 77 0.64 -14.86 20.22
N SER A 78 1.00 -14.03 21.20
CA SER A 78 0.28 -13.92 22.47
C SER A 78 -1.17 -13.48 22.26
N LEU A 79 -1.39 -12.54 21.35
CA LEU A 79 -2.70 -12.00 21.02
C LEU A 79 -3.60 -13.06 20.35
N ILE A 80 -3.08 -13.80 19.37
CA ILE A 80 -3.76 -14.95 18.76
C ILE A 80 -4.10 -16.00 19.82
N ALA A 81 -3.17 -16.33 20.72
CA ALA A 81 -3.40 -17.31 21.79
C ALA A 81 -4.51 -16.87 22.78
N GLN A 82 -4.66 -15.56 23.02
CA GLN A 82 -5.78 -15.02 23.80
C GLN A 82 -7.10 -15.17 23.05
N LEU A 83 -7.15 -14.81 21.77
CA LEU A 83 -8.35 -14.94 20.95
C LEU A 83 -8.85 -16.39 20.87
N TRP A 84 -7.93 -17.36 20.80
CA TRP A 84 -8.28 -18.79 20.83
C TRP A 84 -8.95 -19.24 22.14
N LYS A 85 -8.69 -18.58 23.27
CA LYS A 85 -9.37 -18.90 24.55
C LYS A 85 -10.80 -18.39 24.58
N ASP A 86 -11.05 -17.25 23.95
CA ASP A 86 -12.30 -16.50 24.07
C ASP A 86 -13.23 -16.71 22.85
N VAL A 87 -12.79 -17.44 21.82
CA VAL A 87 -13.50 -17.68 20.55
C VAL A 87 -14.89 -18.29 20.71
N GLY A 88 -15.12 -19.06 21.78
CA GLY A 88 -16.43 -19.66 22.06
C GLY A 88 -17.48 -18.66 22.57
N THR A 89 -17.08 -17.46 22.96
CA THR A 89 -17.94 -16.45 23.61
C THR A 89 -17.95 -15.10 22.90
N LEU A 90 -17.08 -14.89 21.90
CA LEU A 90 -16.95 -13.62 21.19
C LEU A 90 -18.05 -13.44 20.14
N ASP A 91 -18.69 -12.27 20.14
CA ASP A 91 -19.58 -11.83 19.06
C ASP A 91 -18.83 -11.00 17.98
N GLU A 92 -19.52 -10.65 16.89
CA GLU A 92 -18.94 -9.87 15.78
C GLU A 92 -18.46 -8.47 16.22
N THR A 93 -19.14 -7.88 17.21
CA THR A 93 -18.82 -6.54 17.73
C THR A 93 -17.54 -6.57 18.54
N ASP A 94 -17.40 -7.58 19.39
CA ASP A 94 -16.22 -7.81 20.21
C ASP A 94 -15.01 -8.15 19.34
N LEU A 95 -15.19 -8.98 18.30
CA LEU A 95 -14.13 -9.29 17.35
C LEU A 95 -13.67 -8.05 16.58
N ARG A 96 -14.59 -7.19 16.13
CA ARG A 96 -14.23 -5.92 15.47
C ARG A 96 -13.52 -4.97 16.41
N ARG A 97 -14.00 -4.82 17.65
CA ARG A 97 -13.32 -4.00 18.66
C ARG A 97 -11.90 -4.51 18.90
N TRP A 98 -11.75 -5.83 19.05
CA TRP A 98 -10.45 -6.44 19.27
C TRP A 98 -9.50 -6.25 18.08
N LEU A 99 -9.98 -6.47 16.84
CA LEU A 99 -9.20 -6.27 15.62
C LEU A 99 -8.74 -4.81 15.46
N SER A 100 -9.53 -3.84 15.92
CA SER A 100 -9.16 -2.41 15.85
C SER A 100 -8.02 -2.04 16.80
N ALA A 101 -7.77 -2.85 17.84
CA ALA A 101 -6.67 -2.66 18.77
C ALA A 101 -5.35 -3.30 18.28
N VAL A 102 -5.38 -4.10 17.21
CA VAL A 102 -4.18 -4.75 16.65
C VAL A 102 -3.43 -3.74 15.78
N PRO A 103 -2.15 -3.44 16.08
CA PRO A 103 -1.38 -2.51 15.29
C PRO A 103 -1.26 -2.97 13.84
N GLY A 104 -1.49 -2.06 12.89
CA GLY A 104 -1.37 -2.34 11.46
C GLY A 104 -2.54 -3.10 10.81
N VAL A 105 -3.58 -3.49 11.56
CA VAL A 105 -4.79 -4.10 11.00
C VAL A 105 -5.80 -3.01 10.63
N GLY A 106 -6.14 -2.90 9.35
CA GLY A 106 -7.24 -2.06 8.87
C GLY A 106 -8.54 -2.84 8.83
N ILE A 107 -9.61 -2.33 9.47
CA ILE A 107 -10.94 -2.92 9.35
C ILE A 107 -11.65 -2.28 8.14
N PRO A 108 -12.24 -3.07 7.21
CA PRO A 108 -13.04 -2.51 6.13
C PRO A 108 -14.16 -1.60 6.67
N GLY A 109 -14.10 -0.31 6.35
CA GLY A 109 -15.06 0.71 6.82
C GLY A 109 -14.75 1.33 8.20
N GLY A 110 -13.62 1.00 8.84
CA GLY A 110 -13.14 1.60 10.09
C GLY A 110 -11.84 2.40 9.91
N GLU A 111 -11.48 3.21 10.91
CA GLU A 111 -10.17 3.90 10.94
C GLU A 111 -9.03 2.87 11.03
N LEU A 112 -7.89 3.17 10.38
CA LEU A 112 -6.68 2.36 10.55
C LEU A 112 -6.30 2.33 12.03
N GLY A 113 -6.07 1.12 12.56
CA GLY A 113 -5.59 0.94 13.93
C GLY A 113 -4.26 1.69 14.18
N PRO A 114 -3.87 1.85 15.47
CA PRO A 114 -2.66 2.58 15.82
C PRO A 114 -1.45 2.00 15.07
N ARG A 115 -0.69 2.87 14.39
CA ARG A 115 0.57 2.44 13.75
C ARG A 115 1.50 1.90 14.84
N GLY A 116 2.08 0.73 14.60
CA GLY A 116 3.07 0.12 15.48
C GLY A 116 4.27 1.04 15.72
N PRO A 117 5.10 0.76 16.74
CA PRO A 117 6.29 1.56 17.01
C PRO A 117 7.19 1.58 15.77
N THR A 118 7.55 2.77 15.31
CA THR A 118 8.54 2.95 14.25
C THR A 118 9.86 2.36 14.76
N PRO A 119 10.46 1.37 14.09
CA PRO A 119 11.76 0.87 14.50
C PRO A 119 12.77 2.02 14.40
N SER A 120 13.43 2.32 15.52
CA SER A 120 14.45 3.36 15.57
C SER A 120 15.57 2.99 14.59
N GLY A 121 15.77 3.81 13.56
CA GLY A 121 16.78 3.60 12.54
C GLY A 121 18.18 3.36 13.13
N ARG A 122 18.89 2.42 12.51
CA ARG A 122 20.35 2.29 12.65
C ARG A 122 21.05 2.96 11.48
#